data_AF-A0A7D7X8J1-F1
#
_entry.id   AF-A0A7D7X8J1-F1
#
_cell.length_a   1.000
_cell.length_b   1.000
_cell.length_c   1.000
_cell.angle_alpha   90.00
_cell.angle_beta   90.00
_cell.angle_gamma   90.00
#
_symmetry.space_group_name_H-M   'P 1'
#
loop_
_entity.id
_entity.type
_entity.pdbx_description
1 polymer ?
#
loop_
_entity_poly.entity_id
_entity_poly.type
_entity_poly.pdbx_seq_one_letter_code
_entity_poly.pdbx_strand_id
1 'polypeptide(L)'
;MTEPNPPTSQLIPEQTALEIRRIAHELSNSLEVIVQTSYLLGMADLKGPAAEWLRMLDTGVTKALEQNAALREFIKKNSAL
;
A
#
# COMPACT_ATOMS: atom_id res chain seq x y z
N MET A 1 14.79 10.25 44.35
CA MET A 1 15.08 10.68 42.96
C MET A 1 14.83 9.48 42.07
N THR A 2 13.63 9.37 41.50
CA THR A 2 13.30 8.29 40.56
C THR A 2 13.72 8.74 39.16
N GLU A 3 14.61 7.99 38.53
CA GLU A 3 15.03 8.22 37.14
C GLU A 3 13.82 8.23 36.20
N PRO A 4 13.84 9.04 35.13
CA PRO A 4 12.81 8.98 34.11
C PRO A 4 13.00 7.68 33.31
N ASN A 5 11.96 6.84 33.30
CA ASN A 5 11.87 5.71 32.39
C ASN A 5 12.14 6.21 30.96
N PRO A 6 13.04 5.56 30.18
CA PRO A 6 13.22 5.94 28.78
C PRO A 6 11.91 5.71 28.03
N PRO A 7 11.62 6.49 26.97
CA PRO A 7 10.44 6.26 26.16
C PRO A 7 10.56 4.85 25.57
N THR A 8 9.79 3.90 26.09
CA THR A 8 9.54 2.64 25.41
C THR A 8 8.94 3.02 24.07
N SER A 9 9.75 2.93 23.01
CA SER A 9 9.28 2.99 21.64
C SER A 9 8.18 1.94 21.55
N GLN A 10 6.91 2.37 21.54
CA GLN A 10 5.76 1.47 21.55
C GLN A 10 5.70 0.82 20.17
N LEU A 11 6.45 -0.27 20.02
CA LEU A 11 6.38 -1.12 18.85
C LEU A 11 4.96 -1.66 18.71
N ILE A 12 4.51 -1.80 17.47
CA ILE A 12 3.28 -2.49 17.12
C ILE A 12 3.37 -3.92 17.68
N PRO A 13 2.39 -4.37 18.48
CA PRO A 13 2.35 -5.74 18.98
C PRO A 13 2.37 -6.76 17.84
N GLU A 14 3.05 -7.88 18.04
CA GLU A 14 3.29 -8.89 17.00
C GLU A 14 2.01 -9.37 16.31
N GLN A 15 0.98 -9.74 17.08
CA GLN A 15 -0.29 -10.20 16.51
C GLN A 15 -0.97 -9.12 15.65
N THR A 16 -0.90 -7.85 16.08
CA THR A 16 -1.41 -6.72 15.30
C THR A 16 -0.59 -6.53 14.03
N ALA A 17 0.74 -6.62 14.11
CA ALA A 17 1.62 -6.50 12.95
C ALA A 17 1.37 -7.60 11.92
N LEU A 18 1.14 -8.85 12.35
CA LEU A 18 0.78 -9.98 11.49
C LEU A 18 -0.51 -9.71 10.72
N GLU A 19 -1.55 -9.23 11.41
CA GLU A 19 -2.83 -8.95 10.76
C GLU A 19 -2.73 -7.78 9.76
N ILE A 20 -2.01 -6.71 10.10
CA ILE A 20 -1.80 -5.61 9.15
C ILE A 20 -0.98 -6.09 7.94
N ARG A 21 0.03 -6.96 8.14
CA ARG A 21 0.79 -7.56 7.02
C ARG A 21 -0.11 -8.41 6.11
N ARG A 22 -1.05 -9.18 6.68
CA ARG A 22 -2.04 -9.96 5.92
C ARG A 22 -2.92 -9.04 5.06
N ILE A 23 -3.49 -7.99 5.66
CA ILE A 23 -4.35 -7.03 4.95
C ILE A 23 -3.56 -6.28 3.86
N ALA A 24 -2.33 -5.83 4.15
CA ALA A 24 -1.47 -5.17 3.16
C ALA A 24 -1.10 -6.10 1.98
N HIS A 25 -1.00 -7.40 2.24
CA HIS A 25 -0.87 -8.42 1.21
C HIS A 25 -2.10 -8.54 0.34
N GLU A 26 -3.29 -8.65 0.93
CA GLU A 26 -4.56 -8.70 0.19
C GLU A 26 -4.80 -7.42 -0.62
N LEU A 27 -4.43 -6.27 -0.08
CA LEU A 27 -4.44 -5.01 -0.81
C LEU A 27 -3.50 -5.03 -2.02
N SER A 28 -2.32 -5.65 -1.90
CA SER A 28 -1.38 -5.77 -3.03
C SER A 28 -1.98 -6.61 -4.16
N ASN A 29 -2.62 -7.74 -3.82
CA ASN A 29 -3.29 -8.60 -4.79
C ASN A 29 -4.41 -7.85 -5.52
N SER A 30 -5.17 -7.03 -4.79
CA SER A 30 -6.24 -6.21 -5.36
C SER A 30 -5.69 -5.13 -6.29
N LEU A 31 -4.61 -4.44 -5.89
CA LEU A 31 -3.94 -3.44 -6.71
C LEU A 31 -3.30 -4.06 -7.96
N GLU A 32 -2.74 -5.26 -7.86
CA GLU A 32 -2.17 -5.97 -9.00
C GLU A 32 -3.22 -6.22 -10.08
N VAL A 33 -4.42 -6.70 -9.70
CA VAL A 33 -5.53 -6.88 -10.65
C VAL A 33 -5.91 -5.56 -11.33
N ILE A 34 -5.94 -4.46 -10.58
CA ILE A 34 -6.26 -3.13 -11.14
C ILE A 34 -5.18 -2.67 -12.11
N VAL A 35 -3.89 -2.84 -11.78
CA VAL A 35 -2.78 -2.50 -12.68
C VAL A 35 -2.82 -3.34 -13.95
N GLN A 36 -3.00 -4.66 -13.84
CA GLN A 36 -3.12 -5.53 -15.01
C GLN A 36 -4.31 -5.12 -15.89
N THR A 37 -5.44 -4.77 -15.27
CA THR A 37 -6.62 -4.28 -16.00
C THR A 37 -6.35 -2.95 -16.69
N SER A 38 -5.72 -1.99 -16.00
CA SER A 38 -5.29 -0.69 -16.56
C SER A 38 -4.37 -0.89 -17.78
N TYR A 39 -3.40 -1.79 -17.66
CA TYR A 39 -2.47 -2.14 -18.73
C TYR A 39 -3.18 -2.73 -19.96
N LEU A 40 -4.09 -3.69 -19.75
CA LEU A 40 -4.88 -4.28 -20.84
C LEU A 40 -5.78 -3.25 -21.53
N LEU A 41 -6.41 -2.34 -20.75
CA LEU A 41 -7.21 -1.24 -21.31
C LEU A 41 -6.35 -0.26 -22.13
N GLY A 42 -5.10 -0.05 -21.75
CA GLY A 42 -4.14 0.75 -22.52
C GLY A 42 -3.76 0.16 -23.88
N MET A 43 -4.00 -1.14 -24.09
CA MET A 43 -3.85 -1.76 -25.41
C MET A 43 -5.06 -1.56 -26.32
N ALA A 44 -6.21 -1.16 -25.76
CA ALA A 44 -7.40 -0.84 -26.55
C ALA A 44 -7.28 0.57 -27.18
N ASP A 45 -7.86 0.77 -28.36
CA ASP A 45 -7.92 2.08 -29.02
C ASP A 45 -8.96 3.00 -28.34
N LEU A 46 -8.65 3.43 -27.11
CA LEU A 46 -9.48 4.36 -26.35
C LEU A 46 -9.23 5.79 -26.82
N LYS A 47 -10.30 6.54 -27.08
CA LYS A 47 -10.25 7.93 -27.57
C LYS A 47 -11.04 8.88 -26.69
N GLY A 48 -10.68 10.15 -26.79
CA GLY A 48 -11.39 11.24 -26.10
C GLY A 48 -11.40 11.02 -24.58
N PRO A 49 -12.55 11.20 -23.91
CA PRO A 49 -12.65 11.09 -22.45
C PRO A 49 -12.16 9.76 -21.86
N ALA A 50 -12.35 8.65 -22.58
CA ALA A 50 -11.95 7.32 -22.10
C ALA A 50 -10.43 7.19 -21.91
N ALA A 51 -9.63 7.82 -22.79
CA ALA A 51 -8.17 7.83 -22.67
C ALA A 51 -7.72 8.62 -21.43
N GLU A 52 -8.39 9.74 -21.14
CA GLU A 52 -8.08 10.55 -19.95
C GLU A 52 -8.47 9.83 -18.66
N TRP A 53 -9.61 9.14 -18.63
CA TRP A 53 -10.00 8.32 -17.48
C TRP A 53 -9.03 7.18 -17.22
N LEU A 54 -8.51 6.55 -18.29
CA LEU A 54 -7.48 5.54 -18.16
C LEU A 54 -6.20 6.14 -17.55
N ARG A 55 -5.77 7.32 -18.00
CA ARG A 55 -4.61 8.03 -17.42
C ARG A 55 -4.81 8.36 -15.94
N MET A 56 -6.03 8.76 -15.56
CA MET A 56 -6.39 9.02 -14.15
C MET A 56 -6.36 7.74 -13.32
N LEU A 57 -6.90 6.63 -13.85
CA LEU A 57 -6.86 5.32 -13.22
C LEU A 57 -5.42 4.85 -12.99
N ASP A 58 -4.60 4.91 -14.03
CA ASP A 58 -3.20 4.48 -14.00
C ASP A 58 -2.38 5.28 -12.98
N THR A 59 -2.59 6.61 -12.95
CA THR A 59 -1.98 7.49 -11.96
C THR A 59 -2.45 7.15 -10.54
N GLY A 60 -3.74 6.87 -10.36
CA GLY A 60 -4.32 6.55 -9.05
C GLY A 60 -3.82 5.22 -8.50
N VAL A 61 -3.78 4.17 -9.32
CA VAL A 61 -3.31 2.85 -8.89
C VAL A 61 -1.81 2.83 -8.62
N THR A 62 -1.02 3.57 -9.40
CA THR A 62 0.43 3.74 -9.14
C THR A 62 0.67 4.37 -7.78
N LYS A 63 -0.04 5.46 -7.46
CA LYS A 63 0.06 6.10 -6.13
C LYS A 63 -0.38 5.16 -5.00
N ALA A 64 -1.43 4.37 -5.21
CA ALA A 64 -1.89 3.41 -4.22
C ALA A 64 -0.86 2.29 -3.98
N LEU A 65 -0.15 1.83 -5.02
CA LEU A 65 0.97 0.90 -4.88
C LEU A 65 2.11 1.50 -4.06
N GLU A 66 2.51 2.74 -4.33
CA GLU A 66 3.54 3.46 -3.57
C GLU A 66 3.15 3.59 -2.09
N GLN A 67 1.90 3.97 -1.82
CA GLN A 67 1.37 4.09 -0.46
C GLN A 67 1.34 2.73 0.26
N ASN A 68 0.95 1.66 -0.43
CA ASN A 68 0.93 0.33 0.15
C ASN A 68 2.36 -0.20 0.43
N ALA A 69 3.32 0.11 -0.43
CA ALA A 69 4.74 -0.18 -0.18
C ALA A 69 5.25 0.59 1.05
N ALA A 70 4.93 1.89 1.15
CA ALA A 70 5.27 2.72 2.31
C ALA A 70 4.62 2.20 3.60
N LEU A 71 3.37 1.73 3.55
CA LEU A 71 2.67 1.12 4.67
C LEU A 71 3.40 -0.14 5.16
N ARG A 72 3.78 -1.04 4.23
CA ARG A 72 4.52 -2.26 4.55
C ARG A 72 5.86 -1.96 5.21
N GLU A 73 6.60 -0.99 4.67
CA GLU A 73 7.87 -0.54 5.26
C GLU A 73 7.68 0.11 6.63
N PHE A 74 6.61 0.90 6.82
CA PHE A 74 6.28 1.46 8.11
C PHE A 74 6.02 0.37 9.15
N ILE A 75 5.20 -0.63 8.83
CA ILE A 75 4.91 -1.74 9.75
C ILE A 75 6.19 -2.49 10.08
N LYS A 76 7.02 -2.82 9.07
CA LYS A 76 8.30 -3.51 9.25
C LYS A 76 9.25 -2.75 10.19
N LYS A 77 9.34 -1.42 10.06
CA LYS A 77 10.21 -0.58 10.92
C LYS A 77 9.68 -0.43 12.35
N ASN A 78 8.37 -0.59 12.56
CA ASN A 78 7.71 -0.27 13.82
C ASN A 78 7.07 -1.49 14.50
N SER A 79 7.36 -2.73 14.09
CA SER A 79 6.91 -3.94 14.79
C SER A 79 8.08 -4.68 15.40
N ALA A 80 7.84 -5.37 16.52
CA ALA A 80 8.82 -6.29 17.07
C ALA A 80 8.89 -7.52 16.14
N LEU A 81 9.97 -7.59 15.33
CA LEU A 81 10.28 -8.58 14.27
C LEU A 81 9.59 -8.37 12.91
#